data_AF-A0A7Z8K2H8-F1
#
_entry.id   AF-A0A7Z8K2H8-F1
#
_cell.length_a   1.000
_cell.length_b   1.000
_cell.length_c   1.000
_cell.angle_alpha   90.00
_cell.angle_beta   90.00
_cell.angle_gamma   90.00
#
_symmetry.space_group_name_H-M   'P 1'
#
loop_
_entity.id
_entity.type
_entity.pdbx_description
1 polymer ?
#
loop_
_entity_poly.entity_id
_entity_poly.type
_entity_poly.pdbx_seq_one_letter_code
_entity_poly.pdbx_strand_id
1 'polypeptide(L)'
;MSWFDNILYPIMVAVAWIMVQFHSLLTWLGLDPAGGAAWGFSIVGLVIVMRIILIPLFFKQIKASRGMQMLAPDMKKIQAKYKGKTDPASREAMSRETMELYRKHGTNPFSSCLPILAQSPIFFALFRVLNSLPQLASGDYPRPNLGPLTQELAAQAESASIFGAPLSATFMNAAQFGDAAANVRWVTILLVVAMSLTTFTTQRQLTMKNMPPAALEGPMAQQQKMLMYVFPLIFAFSGVNFPIGVLIYWTTTNLWSMGQQFYTIRRMPAPGSQAEKALKARQAKKAAHHGGIAIEESDTLTIEEKPVSGQRQQPVGKARAKKRPAGTPGAAGGSSSGAAAASGGAAKAASGAGDTAATGGAGTAKGAGAAAKGGAGAAKASGTGSSGSGSGQGSRPAGGAGSGQATSGKKKRSGTGQGTGGAAQRRPGGTPSGSATDD
;
A
#
# COMPACT_ATOMS: atom_id res chain seq x y z
N MET A 1 -14.22 -16.87 25.01
CA MET A 1 -14.25 -16.17 23.70
C MET A 1 -15.09 -14.92 23.83
N SER A 2 -14.67 -13.82 23.20
CA SER A 2 -15.42 -12.57 23.10
C SER A 2 -16.49 -12.65 22.00
N TRP A 3 -17.47 -11.72 22.02
CA TRP A 3 -18.42 -11.54 20.92
C TRP A 3 -17.74 -11.39 19.54
N PHE A 4 -16.63 -10.66 19.49
CA PHE A 4 -15.85 -10.44 18.29
C PHE A 4 -15.07 -11.67 17.81
N ASP A 5 -14.73 -12.62 18.70
CA ASP A 5 -14.19 -13.93 18.29
C ASP A 5 -15.24 -14.76 17.56
N ASN A 6 -16.50 -14.74 18.02
CA ASN A 6 -17.58 -15.50 17.37
C ASN A 6 -17.86 -14.98 15.95
N ILE A 7 -17.75 -13.66 15.71
CA ILE A 7 -17.87 -13.05 14.38
C ILE A 7 -16.69 -13.40 13.47
N LEU A 8 -15.46 -13.42 14.00
CA LEU A 8 -14.29 -13.80 13.20
C LEU A 8 -14.12 -15.32 13.04
N TYR A 9 -14.77 -16.16 13.85
CA TYR A 9 -14.56 -17.62 13.85
C TYR A 9 -14.72 -18.28 12.46
N PRO A 10 -15.73 -17.97 11.62
CA PRO A 10 -15.80 -18.53 10.27
C PRO A 10 -14.62 -18.14 9.38
N ILE A 11 -14.09 -16.92 9.56
CA ILE A 11 -12.91 -16.42 8.84
C ILE A 11 -11.64 -17.09 9.39
N MET A 12 -11.54 -17.31 10.70
CA MET A 12 -10.45 -18.06 11.33
C MET A 12 -10.40 -19.51 10.84
N VAL A 13 -11.56 -20.18 10.74
CA VAL A 13 -11.66 -21.53 10.15
C VAL A 13 -11.25 -21.54 8.68
N ALA A 14 -11.65 -20.55 7.87
CA ALA A 14 -11.24 -20.44 6.48
C ALA A 14 -9.71 -20.18 6.34
N VAL A 15 -9.14 -19.31 7.18
CA VAL A 15 -7.70 -19.04 7.24
C VAL A 15 -6.92 -20.29 7.64
N ALA A 16 -7.33 -20.97 8.71
CA ALA A 16 -6.73 -22.22 9.17
C ALA A 16 -6.84 -23.33 8.11
N TRP A 17 -7.97 -23.41 7.39
CA TRP A 17 -8.15 -24.35 6.29
C TRP A 17 -7.17 -24.09 5.14
N ILE A 18 -7.04 -22.84 4.67
CA ILE A 18 -6.08 -22.50 3.61
C ILE A 18 -4.64 -22.80 4.06
N MET A 19 -4.27 -22.48 5.30
CA MET A 19 -2.95 -22.79 5.84
C MET A 19 -2.67 -24.30 5.90
N VAL A 20 -3.60 -25.11 6.40
CA VAL A 20 -3.43 -26.57 6.46
C VAL A 20 -3.38 -27.17 5.05
N GLN A 21 -4.17 -26.68 4.09
CA GLN A 21 -4.09 -27.14 2.70
C GLN A 21 -2.73 -26.85 2.05
N PHE A 22 -2.17 -25.64 2.24
CA PHE A 22 -0.82 -25.37 1.75
C PHE A 22 0.26 -26.18 2.48
N HIS A 23 0.14 -26.38 3.79
CA HIS A 23 1.06 -27.25 4.55
C HIS A 23 1.00 -28.71 4.04
N SER A 24 -0.20 -29.26 3.80
CA SER A 24 -0.38 -30.59 3.21
C SER A 24 0.20 -30.69 1.79
N LEU A 25 0.04 -29.64 0.97
CA LEU A 25 0.65 -29.59 -0.38
C LEU A 25 2.18 -29.51 -0.31
N LEU A 26 2.73 -28.69 0.58
CA LEU A 26 4.17 -28.49 0.74
C LEU A 26 4.89 -29.72 1.32
N THR A 27 4.22 -30.44 2.23
CA THR A 27 4.72 -31.71 2.79
C THR A 27 4.64 -32.85 1.78
N TRP A 28 3.58 -32.90 0.97
CA TRP A 28 3.51 -33.79 -0.20
C TRP A 28 4.59 -33.49 -1.25
N LEU A 29 4.99 -32.23 -1.40
CA LEU A 29 6.15 -31.79 -2.21
C LEU A 29 7.52 -32.06 -1.53
N GLY A 30 7.56 -32.73 -0.38
CA GLY A 30 8.79 -33.19 0.28
C GLY A 30 9.39 -32.23 1.32
N LEU A 31 8.66 -31.21 1.79
CA LEU A 31 9.07 -30.45 2.98
C LEU A 31 8.72 -31.21 4.28
N ASP A 32 9.53 -31.04 5.31
CA ASP A 32 9.28 -31.55 6.66
C ASP A 32 7.95 -31.00 7.24
N PRO A 33 7.00 -31.85 7.71
CA PRO A 33 5.76 -31.42 8.36
C PRO A 33 5.95 -30.59 9.64
N ALA A 34 6.99 -30.84 10.43
CA ALA A 34 7.36 -30.01 11.58
C ALA A 34 8.20 -28.78 11.16
N GLY A 35 8.65 -28.74 9.91
CA GLY A 35 9.60 -27.77 9.42
C GLY A 35 9.01 -26.37 9.25
N GLY A 36 9.74 -25.36 9.72
CA GLY A 36 9.38 -23.95 9.53
C GLY A 36 9.23 -23.53 8.06
N ALA A 37 9.81 -24.27 7.11
CA ALA A 37 9.57 -24.05 5.70
C ALA A 37 8.12 -24.37 5.29
N ALA A 38 7.54 -25.49 5.74
CA ALA A 38 6.17 -25.88 5.39
C ALA A 38 5.14 -24.90 5.99
N TRP A 39 5.30 -24.54 7.25
CA TRP A 39 4.43 -23.57 7.93
C TRP A 39 4.67 -22.11 7.49
N GLY A 40 5.91 -21.74 7.19
CA GLY A 40 6.25 -20.43 6.65
C GLY A 40 5.64 -20.20 5.26
N PHE A 41 5.83 -21.16 4.35
CA PHE A 41 5.27 -21.07 3.01
C PHE A 41 3.75 -21.29 2.98
N SER A 42 3.12 -21.91 3.99
CA SER A 42 1.65 -21.95 4.08
C SER A 42 1.04 -20.58 4.42
N ILE A 43 1.71 -19.78 5.24
CA ILE A 43 1.35 -18.36 5.46
C ILE A 43 1.52 -17.55 4.16
N VAL A 44 2.58 -17.82 3.37
CA VAL A 44 2.78 -17.20 2.06
C VAL A 44 1.67 -17.57 1.07
N GLY A 45 1.30 -18.86 1.00
CA GLY A 45 0.22 -19.37 0.17
C GLY A 45 -1.14 -18.77 0.52
N LEU A 46 -1.45 -18.64 1.81
CA LEU A 46 -2.62 -17.91 2.32
C LEU A 46 -2.66 -16.47 1.78
N VAL A 47 -1.56 -15.72 1.89
CA VAL A 47 -1.51 -14.34 1.36
C VAL A 47 -1.80 -14.33 -0.14
N ILE A 48 -1.21 -15.25 -0.91
CA ILE A 48 -1.41 -15.32 -2.37
C ILE A 48 -2.89 -15.61 -2.71
N VAL A 49 -3.53 -16.60 -2.07
CA VAL A 49 -4.94 -16.94 -2.30
C VAL A 49 -5.87 -15.77 -1.94
N MET A 50 -5.70 -15.19 -0.74
CA MET A 50 -6.53 -14.06 -0.31
C MET A 50 -6.32 -12.84 -1.21
N ARG A 51 -5.10 -12.62 -1.72
CA ARG A 51 -4.83 -11.56 -2.69
C ARG A 51 -5.49 -11.81 -4.05
N ILE A 52 -5.46 -13.05 -4.57
CA ILE A 52 -6.12 -13.42 -5.83
C ILE A 52 -7.63 -13.18 -5.74
N ILE A 53 -8.29 -13.62 -4.65
CA ILE A 53 -9.72 -13.39 -4.40
C ILE A 53 -10.06 -11.89 -4.39
N LEU A 54 -9.16 -11.04 -3.88
CA LEU A 54 -9.35 -9.59 -3.80
C LEU A 54 -8.99 -8.82 -5.09
N ILE A 55 -8.46 -9.45 -6.15
CA ILE A 55 -8.11 -8.76 -7.41
C ILE A 55 -9.29 -7.97 -8.02
N PRO A 56 -10.54 -8.49 -8.12
CA PRO A 56 -11.66 -7.75 -8.70
C PRO A 56 -12.04 -6.52 -7.85
N LEU A 57 -11.92 -6.62 -6.52
CA LEU A 57 -12.13 -5.49 -5.61
C LEU A 57 -11.02 -4.45 -5.75
N PHE A 58 -9.77 -4.89 -5.88
CA PHE A 58 -8.62 -4.01 -6.10
C PHE A 58 -8.73 -3.22 -7.41
N PHE A 59 -9.20 -3.82 -8.51
CA PHE A 59 -9.45 -3.07 -9.75
C PHE A 59 -10.54 -1.99 -9.58
N LYS A 60 -11.60 -2.26 -8.80
CA LYS A 60 -12.61 -1.24 -8.45
C LYS A 60 -11.99 -0.11 -7.60
N GLN A 61 -11.15 -0.44 -6.62
CA GLN A 61 -10.42 0.53 -5.79
C GLN A 61 -9.48 1.41 -6.62
N ILE A 62 -8.73 0.84 -7.57
CA ILE A 62 -7.88 1.62 -8.49
C ILE A 62 -8.73 2.59 -9.32
N LYS A 63 -9.87 2.15 -9.88
CA LYS A 63 -10.75 3.01 -10.70
C LYS A 63 -11.25 4.21 -9.89
N ALA A 64 -11.69 3.99 -8.65
CA ALA A 64 -12.10 5.07 -7.75
C ALA A 64 -10.94 6.01 -7.36
N SER A 65 -9.74 5.46 -7.11
CA SER A 65 -8.54 6.24 -6.83
C SER A 65 -8.11 7.14 -8.00
N ARG A 66 -8.24 6.67 -9.26
CA ARG A 66 -8.05 7.52 -10.45
C ARG A 66 -9.11 8.62 -10.56
N GLY A 67 -10.36 8.34 -10.20
CA GLY A 67 -11.42 9.36 -10.11
C GLY A 67 -11.00 10.51 -9.19
N MET A 68 -10.55 10.21 -7.97
CA MET A 68 -10.00 11.20 -7.03
C MET A 68 -8.83 12.02 -7.61
N GLN A 69 -7.95 11.39 -8.42
CA GLN A 69 -6.81 12.08 -9.05
C GLN A 69 -7.25 13.07 -10.13
N MET A 70 -8.29 12.76 -10.92
CA MET A 70 -8.85 13.67 -11.92
C MET A 70 -9.49 14.92 -11.29
N LEU A 71 -9.90 14.85 -10.02
CA LEU A 71 -10.50 15.97 -9.28
C LEU A 71 -9.47 16.86 -8.56
N ALA A 72 -8.19 16.49 -8.55
CA ALA A 72 -7.12 17.31 -7.98
C ALA A 72 -7.07 18.78 -8.49
N PRO A 73 -7.22 19.10 -9.79
CA PRO A 73 -7.25 20.50 -10.25
C PRO A 73 -8.45 21.29 -9.72
N ASP A 74 -9.65 20.72 -9.70
CA ASP A 74 -10.85 21.40 -9.21
C ASP A 74 -10.87 21.51 -7.67
N MET A 75 -10.32 20.52 -6.98
CA MET A 75 -10.02 20.59 -5.55
C MET A 75 -9.07 21.75 -5.22
N LYS A 76 -8.06 22.02 -6.05
CA LYS A 76 -7.22 23.23 -5.92
C LYS A 76 -8.00 24.52 -6.14
N LYS A 77 -8.96 24.58 -7.08
CA LYS A 77 -9.81 25.77 -7.29
C LYS A 77 -10.64 26.09 -6.05
N ILE A 78 -11.26 25.07 -5.43
CA ILE A 78 -12.00 25.21 -4.16
C ILE A 78 -11.04 25.68 -3.04
N GLN A 79 -9.89 25.04 -2.88
CA GLN A 79 -8.90 25.45 -1.87
C GLN A 79 -8.39 26.88 -2.09
N ALA A 80 -8.27 27.36 -3.33
CA ALA A 80 -7.90 28.73 -3.64
C ALA A 80 -9.03 29.73 -3.28
N LYS A 81 -10.28 29.43 -3.63
CA LYS A 81 -11.48 30.26 -3.34
C LYS A 81 -11.70 30.52 -1.85
N TYR A 82 -11.21 29.63 -0.98
CA TYR A 82 -11.28 29.73 0.47
C TYR A 82 -9.91 29.96 1.15
N LYS A 83 -8.84 30.20 0.38
CA LYS A 83 -7.49 30.43 0.92
C LYS A 83 -7.48 31.67 1.81
N GLY A 84 -6.95 31.52 3.04
CA GLY A 84 -6.88 32.60 4.03
C GLY A 84 -8.16 32.84 4.83
N LYS A 85 -9.30 32.22 4.47
CA LYS A 85 -10.54 32.30 5.25
C LYS A 85 -10.48 31.31 6.41
N THR A 86 -10.63 31.82 7.63
CA THR A 86 -10.46 31.03 8.87
C THR A 86 -11.76 30.78 9.61
N ASP A 87 -12.83 31.50 9.27
CA ASP A 87 -14.16 31.49 9.87
C ASP A 87 -14.87 30.12 9.71
N PRO A 88 -15.74 29.74 10.67
CA PRO A 88 -16.45 28.46 10.62
C PRO A 88 -17.32 28.29 9.36
N ALA A 89 -18.00 29.36 8.92
CA ALA A 89 -18.88 29.33 7.76
C ALA A 89 -18.11 29.03 6.45
N SER A 90 -16.95 29.66 6.23
CA SER A 90 -16.09 29.36 5.08
C SER A 90 -15.51 27.95 5.11
N ARG A 91 -15.18 27.42 6.29
CA ARG A 91 -14.75 26.01 6.42
C ARG A 91 -15.87 25.04 6.08
N GLU A 92 -17.09 25.32 6.53
CA GLU A 92 -18.25 24.50 6.20
C GLU A 92 -18.60 24.59 4.70
N ALA A 93 -18.59 25.80 4.14
CA ALA A 93 -18.82 26.02 2.71
C ALA A 93 -17.77 25.31 1.84
N MET A 94 -16.48 25.39 2.20
CA MET A 94 -15.42 24.63 1.53
C MET A 94 -15.67 23.10 1.61
N SER A 95 -16.15 22.60 2.75
CA SER A 95 -16.50 21.18 2.93
C SER A 95 -17.71 20.77 2.07
N ARG A 96 -18.75 21.61 2.04
CA ARG A 96 -19.96 21.41 1.20
C ARG A 96 -19.59 21.39 -0.29
N GLU A 97 -18.85 22.38 -0.79
CA GLU A 97 -18.41 22.42 -2.21
C GLU A 97 -17.46 21.27 -2.55
N THR A 98 -16.60 20.85 -1.62
CA THR A 98 -15.74 19.66 -1.75
C THR A 98 -16.57 18.39 -1.92
N MET A 99 -17.60 18.21 -1.09
CA MET A 99 -18.50 17.05 -1.17
C MET A 99 -19.40 17.09 -2.41
N GLU A 100 -19.83 18.28 -2.82
CA GLU A 100 -20.61 18.48 -4.05
C GLU A 100 -19.79 18.16 -5.30
N LEU A 101 -18.50 18.56 -5.35
CA LEU A 101 -17.58 18.16 -6.43
C LEU A 101 -17.46 16.63 -6.49
N TYR A 102 -17.19 15.96 -5.36
CA TYR A 102 -17.13 14.50 -5.32
C TYR A 102 -18.43 13.86 -5.84
N ARG A 103 -19.60 14.39 -5.43
CA ARG A 103 -20.92 13.90 -5.86
C ARG A 103 -21.18 14.13 -7.36
N LYS A 104 -20.89 15.33 -7.89
CA LYS A 104 -21.02 15.69 -9.31
C LYS A 104 -20.18 14.79 -10.23
N HIS A 105 -19.00 14.38 -9.77
CA HIS A 105 -18.11 13.49 -10.51
C HIS A 105 -18.18 12.02 -10.08
N GLY A 106 -19.29 11.59 -9.44
CA GLY A 106 -19.57 10.18 -9.12
C GLY A 106 -18.50 9.48 -8.28
N THR A 107 -17.71 10.23 -7.52
CA THR A 107 -16.50 9.76 -6.82
C THR A 107 -16.71 9.88 -5.30
N ASN A 108 -16.20 8.93 -4.52
CA ASN A 108 -16.37 8.90 -3.07
C ASN A 108 -15.00 8.78 -2.36
N PRO A 109 -14.63 9.69 -1.44
CA PRO A 109 -13.36 9.60 -0.71
C PRO A 109 -13.18 8.28 0.05
N PHE A 110 -14.26 7.70 0.62
CA PHE A 110 -14.22 6.41 1.33
C PHE A 110 -13.82 5.22 0.44
N SER A 111 -13.96 5.32 -0.88
CA SER A 111 -13.44 4.29 -1.79
C SER A 111 -11.92 4.10 -1.70
N SER A 112 -11.20 5.07 -1.15
CA SER A 112 -9.74 5.01 -0.95
C SER A 112 -9.33 4.24 0.31
N CYS A 113 -10.18 4.14 1.34
CA CYS A 113 -9.91 3.37 2.56
C CYS A 113 -10.50 1.94 2.53
N LEU A 114 -11.35 1.63 1.55
CA LEU A 114 -11.88 0.30 1.27
C LEU A 114 -10.83 -0.85 1.24
N PRO A 115 -9.57 -0.68 0.78
CA PRO A 115 -8.57 -1.75 0.87
C PRO A 115 -8.25 -2.16 2.31
N ILE A 116 -8.23 -1.21 3.24
CA ILE A 116 -7.92 -1.44 4.66
C ILE A 116 -9.10 -2.15 5.34
N LEU A 117 -10.33 -1.70 5.04
CA LEU A 117 -11.56 -2.29 5.57
C LEU A 117 -11.78 -3.74 5.08
N ALA A 118 -11.42 -4.05 3.83
CA ALA A 118 -11.52 -5.41 3.30
C ALA A 118 -10.42 -6.35 3.84
N GLN A 119 -9.24 -5.82 4.19
CA GLN A 119 -8.12 -6.63 4.69
C GLN A 119 -8.19 -6.87 6.21
N SER A 120 -8.81 -5.97 6.99
CA SER A 120 -8.76 -6.05 8.46
C SER A 120 -9.39 -7.32 9.07
N PRO A 121 -10.51 -7.89 8.58
CA PRO A 121 -11.04 -9.13 9.13
C PRO A 121 -10.11 -10.32 8.89
N ILE A 122 -9.43 -10.34 7.73
CA ILE A 122 -8.46 -11.37 7.35
C ILE A 122 -7.22 -11.29 8.25
N PHE A 123 -6.72 -10.07 8.47
CA PHE A 123 -5.60 -9.83 9.39
C PHE A 123 -5.94 -10.26 10.82
N PHE A 124 -7.08 -9.83 11.36
CA PHE A 124 -7.47 -10.21 12.73
C PHE A 124 -7.73 -11.73 12.84
N ALA A 125 -8.30 -12.37 11.82
CA ALA A 125 -8.48 -13.82 11.80
C ALA A 125 -7.13 -14.56 11.82
N LEU A 126 -6.16 -14.18 10.97
CA LEU A 126 -4.82 -14.78 11.00
C LEU A 126 -4.09 -14.51 12.31
N PHE A 127 -4.16 -13.28 12.83
CA PHE A 127 -3.57 -12.94 14.12
C PHE A 127 -4.18 -13.79 15.25
N ARG A 128 -5.51 -14.01 15.25
CA ARG A 128 -6.19 -14.90 16.20
C ARG A 128 -5.76 -16.36 16.03
N VAL A 129 -5.67 -16.87 14.80
CA VAL A 129 -5.18 -18.24 14.52
C VAL A 129 -3.79 -18.45 15.10
N LEU A 130 -2.83 -17.57 14.75
CA LEU A 130 -1.43 -17.69 15.19
C LEU A 130 -1.28 -17.55 16.72
N ASN A 131 -1.97 -16.59 17.36
CA ASN A 131 -1.94 -16.46 18.82
C ASN A 131 -2.72 -17.56 19.56
N SER A 132 -3.52 -18.37 18.86
CA SER A 132 -4.20 -19.54 19.46
C SER A 132 -3.35 -20.80 19.41
N LEU A 133 -2.26 -20.84 18.63
CA LEU A 133 -1.44 -22.05 18.42
C LEU A 133 -0.98 -22.71 19.74
N PRO A 134 -0.46 -21.98 20.76
CA PRO A 134 -0.08 -22.60 22.02
C PRO A 134 -1.26 -23.29 22.74
N GLN A 135 -2.46 -22.70 22.68
CA GLN A 135 -3.66 -23.23 23.33
C GLN A 135 -4.25 -24.42 22.56
N LEU A 136 -4.15 -24.43 21.22
CA LEU A 136 -4.50 -25.62 20.44
C LEU A 136 -3.50 -26.76 20.70
N ALA A 137 -2.20 -26.45 20.78
CA ALA A 137 -1.15 -27.44 21.03
C ALA A 137 -1.24 -28.06 22.43
N SER A 138 -1.55 -27.28 23.47
CA SER A 138 -1.77 -27.80 24.83
C SER A 138 -3.10 -28.52 25.01
N GLY A 139 -4.11 -28.19 24.20
CA GLY A 139 -5.48 -28.67 24.33
C GLY A 139 -6.40 -27.75 25.16
N ASP A 140 -5.88 -26.63 25.67
CA ASP A 140 -6.65 -25.64 26.45
C ASP A 140 -7.56 -24.74 25.58
N TYR A 141 -7.53 -24.89 24.25
CA TYR A 141 -8.36 -24.08 23.37
C TYR A 141 -9.86 -24.33 23.62
N PRO A 142 -10.74 -23.31 23.62
CA PRO A 142 -12.18 -23.47 23.94
C PRO A 142 -13.01 -24.31 22.96
N ARG A 143 -12.39 -25.02 22.01
CA ARG A 143 -12.99 -25.93 21.02
C ARG A 143 -11.96 -27.03 20.69
N PRO A 144 -12.35 -28.25 20.29
CA PRO A 144 -11.39 -29.34 20.03
C PRO A 144 -10.37 -29.05 18.90
N ASN A 145 -10.71 -28.15 17.98
CA ASN A 145 -9.94 -27.83 16.78
C ASN A 145 -10.39 -26.48 16.20
N LEU A 146 -9.55 -25.88 15.34
CA LEU A 146 -9.88 -24.67 14.59
C LEU A 146 -10.02 -24.99 13.10
N GLY A 147 -11.14 -25.62 12.73
CA GLY A 147 -11.30 -26.21 11.40
C GLY A 147 -10.39 -27.45 11.26
N PRO A 148 -9.65 -27.62 10.16
CA PRO A 148 -8.72 -28.74 10.02
C PRO A 148 -7.42 -28.57 10.83
N LEU A 149 -7.21 -27.43 11.49
CA LEU A 149 -6.09 -27.25 12.41
C LEU A 149 -6.38 -27.98 13.73
N THR A 150 -5.86 -29.21 13.83
CA THR A 150 -5.91 -30.07 15.03
C THR A 150 -4.87 -29.65 16.07
N GLN A 151 -4.95 -30.22 17.28
CA GLN A 151 -3.92 -30.08 18.31
C GLN A 151 -2.52 -30.49 17.81
N GLU A 152 -2.42 -31.60 17.09
CA GLU A 152 -1.16 -32.11 16.53
C GLU A 152 -0.55 -31.15 15.50
N LEU A 153 -1.37 -30.64 14.57
CA LEU A 153 -0.95 -29.67 13.57
C LEU A 153 -0.61 -28.31 14.20
N ALA A 154 -1.29 -27.91 15.28
CA ALA A 154 -0.94 -26.72 16.03
C ALA A 154 0.40 -26.88 16.79
N ALA A 155 0.69 -28.06 17.35
CA ALA A 155 1.98 -28.36 17.97
C ALA A 155 3.13 -28.35 16.95
N GLN A 156 2.90 -28.85 15.73
CA GLN A 156 3.85 -28.70 14.62
C GLN A 156 4.04 -27.21 14.25
N ALA A 157 2.95 -26.44 14.11
CA ALA A 157 3.01 -25.02 13.76
C ALA A 157 3.66 -24.12 14.82
N GLU A 158 3.57 -24.49 16.10
CA GLU A 158 4.16 -23.76 17.23
C GLU A 158 5.66 -24.07 17.39
N SER A 159 6.07 -25.33 17.19
CA SER A 159 7.48 -25.74 17.20
C SER A 159 8.24 -25.36 15.91
N ALA A 160 7.51 -25.11 14.82
CA ALA A 160 8.06 -24.65 13.55
C ALA A 160 8.85 -23.33 13.68
N SER A 161 10.12 -23.36 13.25
CA SER A 161 11.02 -22.21 13.32
C SER A 161 11.69 -21.89 11.97
N ILE A 162 11.82 -20.60 11.66
CA ILE A 162 12.43 -20.10 10.43
C ILE A 162 13.74 -19.38 10.76
N PHE A 163 14.83 -19.80 10.14
CA PHE A 163 16.20 -19.43 10.52
C PHE A 163 16.46 -19.61 12.03
N GLY A 164 15.87 -20.67 12.63
CA GLY A 164 16.00 -20.97 14.06
C GLY A 164 15.20 -20.03 14.99
N ALA A 165 14.20 -19.32 14.48
CA ALA A 165 13.28 -18.47 15.25
C ALA A 165 11.81 -18.98 15.15
N PRO A 166 11.14 -19.35 16.26
CA PRO A 166 9.76 -19.86 16.23
C PRO A 166 8.73 -18.88 15.64
N LEU A 167 7.69 -19.39 14.98
CA LEU A 167 6.68 -18.56 14.31
C LEU A 167 5.84 -17.70 15.27
N SER A 168 5.63 -18.16 16.50
CA SER A 168 4.92 -17.44 17.57
C SER A 168 5.77 -16.36 18.26
N ALA A 169 7.10 -16.45 18.15
CA ALA A 169 8.02 -15.58 18.87
C ALA A 169 7.95 -14.12 18.41
N THR A 170 8.08 -13.20 19.35
CA THR A 170 8.21 -11.75 19.13
C THR A 170 9.60 -11.29 19.57
N PHE A 171 10.03 -10.10 19.15
CA PHE A 171 11.28 -9.52 19.65
C PHE A 171 11.22 -9.26 21.17
N MET A 172 10.06 -8.86 21.69
CA MET A 172 9.87 -8.53 23.10
C MET A 172 9.98 -9.75 24.03
N ASN A 173 9.47 -10.91 23.60
CA ASN A 173 9.55 -12.15 24.38
C ASN A 173 10.68 -13.11 23.94
N ALA A 174 11.57 -12.68 23.03
CA ALA A 174 12.66 -13.49 22.49
C ALA A 174 13.49 -14.24 23.56
N ALA A 175 13.73 -13.61 24.72
CA ALA A 175 14.50 -14.20 25.83
C ALA A 175 13.83 -15.45 26.46
N GLN A 176 12.53 -15.67 26.24
CA GLN A 176 11.82 -16.87 26.72
C GLN A 176 12.18 -18.13 25.90
N PHE A 177 12.76 -17.97 24.72
CA PHE A 177 13.11 -19.07 23.80
C PHE A 177 14.58 -19.53 23.90
N GLY A 178 15.27 -19.20 25.00
CA GLY A 178 16.64 -19.68 25.27
C GLY A 178 17.61 -19.35 24.13
N ASP A 179 18.28 -20.37 23.59
CA ASP A 179 19.28 -20.23 22.52
C ASP A 179 18.71 -19.60 21.24
N ALA A 180 17.41 -19.78 20.96
CA ALA A 180 16.75 -19.16 19.82
C ALA A 180 16.56 -17.63 19.97
N ALA A 181 16.79 -17.05 21.16
CA ALA A 181 16.59 -15.63 21.41
C ALA A 181 17.41 -14.71 20.47
N ALA A 182 18.61 -15.14 20.07
CA ALA A 182 19.43 -14.41 19.10
C ALA A 182 18.80 -14.44 17.70
N ASN A 183 18.32 -15.60 17.27
CA ASN A 183 17.66 -15.79 15.97
C ASN A 183 16.36 -14.98 15.90
N VAL A 184 15.51 -15.05 16.92
CA VAL A 184 14.25 -14.30 17.00
C VAL A 184 14.49 -12.80 16.83
N ARG A 185 15.53 -12.25 17.48
CA ARG A 185 15.90 -10.83 17.34
C ARG A 185 16.32 -10.48 15.91
N TRP A 186 17.26 -11.23 15.34
CA TRP A 186 17.77 -10.94 13.98
C TRP A 186 16.73 -11.15 12.88
N VAL A 187 15.93 -12.23 12.96
CA VAL A 187 14.83 -12.50 12.02
C VAL A 187 13.77 -11.41 12.11
N THR A 188 13.40 -10.96 13.31
CA THR A 188 12.45 -9.84 13.48
C THR A 188 13.01 -8.55 12.88
N ILE A 189 14.27 -8.19 13.16
CA ILE A 189 14.91 -7.00 12.58
C ILE A 189 14.91 -7.08 11.03
N LEU A 190 15.29 -8.22 10.47
CA LEU A 190 15.33 -8.44 9.01
C LEU A 190 13.94 -8.26 8.38
N LEU A 191 12.90 -8.90 8.94
CA LEU A 191 11.53 -8.80 8.44
C LEU A 191 10.98 -7.37 8.58
N VAL A 192 11.24 -6.69 9.70
CA VAL A 192 10.80 -5.30 9.92
C VAL A 192 11.49 -4.34 8.95
N VAL A 193 12.81 -4.50 8.71
CA VAL A 193 13.54 -3.70 7.70
C VAL A 193 13.02 -3.98 6.29
N ALA A 194 12.77 -5.24 5.92
CA ALA A 194 12.21 -5.61 4.63
C ALA A 194 10.78 -5.05 4.43
N MET A 195 9.93 -5.16 5.45
CA MET A 195 8.56 -4.62 5.47
C MET A 195 8.55 -3.09 5.34
N SER A 196 9.42 -2.38 6.08
CA SER A 196 9.55 -0.93 6.01
C SER A 196 10.13 -0.46 4.67
N LEU A 197 11.15 -1.14 4.13
CA LEU A 197 11.73 -0.82 2.83
C LEU A 197 10.72 -1.03 1.70
N THR A 198 10.01 -2.15 1.69
CA THR A 198 8.96 -2.44 0.69
C THR A 198 7.78 -1.47 0.80
N THR A 199 7.37 -1.08 2.01
CA THR A 199 6.36 -0.02 2.21
C THR A 199 6.83 1.30 1.62
N PHE A 200 8.05 1.73 1.97
CA PHE A 200 8.63 3.00 1.53
C PHE A 200 8.80 3.07 0.02
N THR A 201 9.37 2.04 -0.62
CA THR A 201 9.56 2.01 -2.07
C THR A 201 8.23 1.99 -2.81
N THR A 202 7.24 1.24 -2.32
CA THR A 202 5.87 1.21 -2.87
C THR A 202 5.20 2.59 -2.79
N GLN A 203 5.19 3.22 -1.61
CA GLN A 203 4.59 4.54 -1.40
C GLN A 203 5.32 5.65 -2.18
N ARG A 204 6.65 5.57 -2.29
CA ARG A 204 7.48 6.48 -3.11
C ARG A 204 7.25 6.28 -4.61
N GLN A 205 7.01 5.04 -5.06
CA GLN A 205 6.67 4.77 -6.47
C GLN A 205 5.29 5.32 -6.83
N LEU A 206 4.29 5.11 -5.96
CA LEU A 206 2.92 5.60 -6.16
C LEU A 206 2.89 7.13 -6.27
N THR A 207 3.52 7.82 -5.32
CA THR A 207 3.58 9.29 -5.29
C THR A 207 4.43 9.86 -6.43
N MET A 208 5.71 9.50 -6.53
CA MET A 208 6.67 10.19 -7.42
C MET A 208 6.54 9.82 -8.90
N LYS A 209 5.97 8.67 -9.25
CA LYS A 209 5.89 8.20 -10.66
C LYS A 209 4.47 8.10 -11.21
N ASN A 210 3.47 7.93 -10.34
CA ASN A 210 2.08 7.68 -10.73
C ASN A 210 1.10 8.76 -10.23
N MET A 211 1.58 10.00 -10.08
CA MET A 211 0.73 11.18 -9.94
C MET A 211 1.22 12.27 -10.92
N PRO A 212 0.32 13.13 -11.45
CA PRO A 212 0.73 14.30 -12.22
C PRO A 212 1.42 15.33 -11.30
N PRO A 213 2.36 16.15 -11.79
CA PRO A 213 3.09 17.13 -10.96
C PRO A 213 2.17 18.06 -10.17
N ALA A 214 1.04 18.49 -10.75
CA ALA A 214 0.05 19.32 -10.08
C ALA A 214 -0.57 18.65 -8.83
N ALA A 215 -0.62 17.31 -8.75
CA ALA A 215 -1.12 16.60 -7.58
C ALA A 215 -0.06 16.40 -6.48
N LEU A 216 1.19 16.84 -6.70
CA LEU A 216 2.28 16.81 -5.72
C LEU A 216 2.35 18.08 -4.84
N GLU A 217 1.42 19.01 -5.03
CA GLU A 217 1.37 20.30 -4.35
C GLU A 217 0.12 20.42 -3.46
N GLY A 218 0.26 21.10 -2.32
CA GLY A 218 -0.85 21.40 -1.41
C GLY A 218 -1.03 20.37 -0.28
N PRO A 219 -2.04 20.56 0.60
CA PRO A 219 -2.16 19.85 1.87
C PRO A 219 -2.25 18.32 1.74
N MET A 220 -3.01 17.83 0.76
CA MET A 220 -3.14 16.39 0.44
C MET A 220 -1.78 15.75 0.12
N ALA A 221 -0.97 16.40 -0.72
CA ALA A 221 0.34 15.89 -1.10
C ALA A 221 1.33 15.91 0.07
N GLN A 222 1.29 16.96 0.88
CA GLN A 222 2.10 17.06 2.10
C GLN A 222 1.72 15.98 3.12
N GLN A 223 0.42 15.68 3.30
CA GLN A 223 -0.05 14.59 4.15
C GLN A 223 0.45 13.23 3.64
N GLN A 224 0.37 12.95 2.34
CA GLN A 224 0.90 11.71 1.75
C GLN A 224 2.43 11.59 1.89
N LYS A 225 3.16 12.71 1.71
CA LYS A 225 4.62 12.77 1.88
C LYS A 225 5.03 12.52 3.33
N MET A 226 4.32 13.11 4.31
CA MET A 226 4.52 12.85 5.73
C MET A 226 4.27 11.36 6.05
N LEU A 227 3.13 10.83 5.60
CA LEU A 227 2.73 9.44 5.82
C LEU A 227 3.74 8.42 5.26
N MET A 228 4.40 8.75 4.13
CA MET A 228 5.47 7.93 3.53
C MET A 228 6.70 7.77 4.42
N TYR A 229 7.06 8.78 5.22
CA TYR A 229 8.19 8.69 6.16
C TYR A 229 7.75 8.19 7.55
N VAL A 230 6.53 8.50 7.97
CA VAL A 230 5.99 8.09 9.27
C VAL A 230 5.67 6.58 9.32
N PHE A 231 5.09 5.98 8.28
CA PHE A 231 4.76 4.54 8.32
C PHE A 231 5.97 3.62 8.53
N PRO A 232 7.12 3.78 7.83
CA PRO A 232 8.32 2.99 8.10
C PRO A 232 8.84 3.09 9.55
N LEU A 233 8.65 4.25 10.21
CA LEU A 233 9.03 4.45 11.61
C LEU A 233 8.02 3.80 12.57
N ILE A 234 6.72 3.92 12.30
CA ILE A 234 5.68 3.18 13.04
C ILE A 234 5.93 1.68 12.93
N PHE A 235 6.26 1.16 11.74
CA PHE A 235 6.58 -0.24 11.55
C PHE A 235 7.89 -0.66 12.24
N ALA A 236 8.91 0.19 12.25
CA ALA A 236 10.15 -0.07 13.00
C ALA A 236 9.91 -0.21 14.51
N PHE A 237 9.08 0.66 15.09
CA PHE A 237 8.76 0.63 16.53
C PHE A 237 7.71 -0.41 16.91
N SER A 238 6.63 -0.57 16.14
CA SER A 238 5.56 -1.53 16.46
C SER A 238 5.92 -2.97 16.12
N GLY A 239 6.76 -3.18 15.09
CA GLY A 239 7.15 -4.50 14.56
C GLY A 239 7.69 -5.47 15.61
N VAL A 240 8.38 -4.97 16.64
CA VAL A 240 8.96 -5.77 17.74
C VAL A 240 7.91 -6.53 18.57
N ASN A 241 6.65 -6.08 18.54
CA ASN A 241 5.54 -6.65 19.32
C ASN A 241 4.73 -7.71 18.54
N PHE A 242 5.00 -7.91 17.24
CA PHE A 242 4.26 -8.86 16.42
C PHE A 242 5.00 -10.20 16.31
N PRO A 243 4.29 -11.35 16.30
CA PRO A 243 4.89 -12.66 16.04
C PRO A 243 5.57 -12.75 14.67
N ILE A 244 6.62 -13.56 14.56
CA ILE A 244 7.35 -13.76 13.30
C ILE A 244 6.44 -14.24 12.16
N GLY A 245 5.47 -15.13 12.41
CA GLY A 245 4.46 -15.53 11.42
C GLY A 245 3.61 -14.35 10.90
N VAL A 246 3.32 -13.38 11.76
CA VAL A 246 2.59 -12.15 11.41
C VAL A 246 3.47 -11.18 10.60
N LEU A 247 4.77 -11.10 10.92
CA LEU A 247 5.75 -10.31 10.15
C LEU A 247 6.03 -10.92 8.77
N ILE A 248 6.03 -12.25 8.63
CA ILE A 248 6.10 -12.97 7.35
C ILE A 248 4.88 -12.62 6.51
N TYR A 249 3.66 -12.78 7.06
CA TYR A 249 2.42 -12.35 6.41
C TYR A 249 2.50 -10.91 5.90
N TRP A 250 2.98 -9.98 6.72
CA TRP A 250 3.08 -8.56 6.35
C TRP A 250 4.10 -8.31 5.25
N THR A 251 5.27 -8.96 5.33
CA THR A 251 6.35 -8.85 4.33
C THR A 251 5.87 -9.39 2.98
N THR A 252 5.22 -10.55 2.95
CA THR A 252 4.60 -11.11 1.74
C THR A 252 3.48 -10.22 1.21
N THR A 253 2.64 -9.69 2.10
CA THR A 253 1.53 -8.76 1.77
C THR A 253 2.05 -7.48 1.12
N ASN A 254 3.22 -6.98 1.55
CA ASN A 254 3.90 -5.82 0.97
C ASN A 254 4.61 -6.15 -0.35
N LEU A 255 5.33 -7.27 -0.44
CA LEU A 255 5.98 -7.72 -1.68
C LEU A 255 4.94 -7.93 -2.80
N TRP A 256 3.80 -8.56 -2.49
CA TRP A 256 2.67 -8.65 -3.41
C TRP A 256 2.16 -7.27 -3.81
N SER A 257 1.96 -6.36 -2.84
CA SER A 257 1.48 -4.99 -3.11
C SER A 257 2.44 -4.22 -4.04
N MET A 258 3.75 -4.36 -3.83
CA MET A 258 4.80 -3.75 -4.64
C MET A 258 4.77 -4.29 -6.09
N GLY A 259 4.70 -5.61 -6.26
CA GLY A 259 4.58 -6.24 -7.59
C GLY A 259 3.28 -5.87 -8.31
N GLN A 260 2.16 -5.89 -7.58
CA GLN A 260 0.84 -5.52 -8.07
C GLN A 260 0.77 -4.04 -8.47
N GLN A 261 1.38 -3.13 -7.71
CA GLN A 261 1.48 -1.71 -8.06
C GLN A 261 2.44 -1.50 -9.24
N PHE A 262 3.59 -2.17 -9.29
CA PHE A 262 4.49 -2.11 -10.44
C PHE A 262 3.81 -2.55 -11.74
N TYR A 263 3.06 -3.65 -11.71
CA TYR A 263 2.23 -4.10 -12.84
C TYR A 263 1.15 -3.07 -13.20
N THR A 264 0.39 -2.60 -12.20
CA THR A 264 -0.72 -1.63 -12.39
C THR A 264 -0.22 -0.34 -13.03
N ILE A 265 0.83 0.28 -12.49
CA ILE A 265 1.40 1.54 -12.98
C ILE A 265 1.96 1.37 -14.41
N ARG A 266 2.48 0.18 -14.74
CA ARG A 266 3.08 -0.12 -16.05
C ARG A 266 2.07 -0.51 -17.14
N ARG A 267 0.85 -0.92 -16.76
CA ARG A 267 -0.25 -1.31 -17.68
C ARG A 267 -1.38 -0.28 -17.75
N MET A 268 -1.63 0.43 -16.66
CA MET A 268 -2.71 1.41 -16.50
C MET A 268 -2.24 2.56 -15.57
N PRO A 269 -1.34 3.43 -16.05
CA PRO A 269 -0.86 4.58 -15.28
C PRO A 269 -1.99 5.57 -14.96
N ALA A 270 -1.73 6.48 -14.02
CA ALA A 270 -2.60 7.63 -13.76
C ALA A 270 -2.52 8.65 -14.91
N PRO A 271 -3.65 9.26 -15.34
CA PRO A 271 -3.65 10.35 -16.31
C PRO A 271 -2.75 11.52 -15.90
N GLY A 272 -2.06 12.13 -16.87
CA GLY A 272 -1.11 13.23 -16.67
C GLY A 272 0.21 12.85 -15.97
N SER A 273 0.38 11.60 -15.53
CA SER A 273 1.57 11.16 -14.79
C SER A 273 2.80 10.90 -15.68
N GLN A 274 3.99 10.87 -15.07
CA GLN A 274 5.21 10.46 -15.77
C GLN A 274 5.11 9.02 -16.30
N ALA A 275 4.43 8.13 -15.58
CA ALA A 275 4.19 6.75 -16.02
C ALA A 275 3.32 6.67 -17.29
N GLU A 276 2.36 7.57 -17.49
CA GLU A 276 1.57 7.66 -18.72
C GLU A 276 2.42 8.13 -19.90
N LYS A 277 3.20 9.20 -19.73
CA LYS A 277 4.14 9.70 -20.76
C LYS A 277 5.13 8.60 -21.16
N ALA A 278 5.64 7.84 -20.20
CA ALA A 278 6.52 6.69 -20.44
C ALA A 278 5.80 5.49 -21.11
N LEU A 279 4.48 5.35 -20.96
CA LEU A 279 3.69 4.33 -21.65
C LEU A 279 3.46 4.75 -23.12
N LYS A 280 2.97 5.97 -23.36
CA LYS A 280 2.78 6.55 -24.70
C LYS A 280 4.07 6.52 -25.52
N ALA A 281 5.21 6.93 -24.93
CA ALA A 281 6.52 6.83 -25.58
C ALA A 281 6.95 5.38 -25.92
N ARG A 282 6.52 4.38 -25.15
CA ARG A 282 6.79 2.95 -25.42
C ARG A 282 5.83 2.35 -26.45
N GLN A 283 4.62 2.89 -26.59
CA GLN A 283 3.73 2.57 -27.72
C GLN A 283 4.29 3.14 -29.02
N ALA A 284 4.66 4.42 -29.05
CA ALA A 284 5.27 5.07 -30.22
C ALA A 284 6.53 4.33 -30.71
N LYS A 285 7.46 3.98 -29.81
CA LYS A 285 8.64 3.17 -30.16
C LYS A 285 8.30 1.77 -30.69
N LYS A 286 7.18 1.16 -30.25
CA LYS A 286 6.71 -0.12 -30.81
C LYS A 286 6.12 0.05 -32.21
N ALA A 287 5.27 1.05 -32.43
CA ALA A 287 4.68 1.35 -33.73
C ALA A 287 5.76 1.63 -34.79
N ALA A 288 6.75 2.47 -34.44
CA ALA A 288 7.91 2.75 -35.30
C ALA A 288 8.69 1.48 -35.69
N HIS A 289 8.87 0.53 -34.77
CA HIS A 289 9.55 -0.75 -35.05
C HIS A 289 8.68 -1.75 -35.84
N HIS A 290 7.35 -1.57 -35.89
CA HIS A 290 6.44 -2.44 -36.65
C HIS A 290 6.02 -1.83 -37.99
N GLY A 291 6.66 -0.73 -38.42
CA GLY A 291 6.55 -0.19 -39.79
C GLY A 291 5.18 0.37 -40.17
N GLY A 292 4.31 0.68 -39.20
CA GLY A 292 2.92 1.05 -39.45
C GLY A 292 2.48 2.30 -38.67
N ILE A 293 2.11 3.34 -39.43
CA ILE A 293 1.24 4.49 -39.12
C ILE A 293 1.16 4.88 -37.63
N ALA A 294 1.90 5.93 -37.26
CA ALA A 294 1.55 6.72 -36.08
C ALA A 294 0.30 7.55 -36.40
N ILE A 295 -0.84 7.19 -35.80
CA ILE A 295 -1.97 8.11 -35.67
C ILE A 295 -1.65 9.03 -34.50
N GLU A 296 -1.47 10.33 -34.77
CA GLU A 296 -1.46 11.32 -33.70
C GLU A 296 -2.91 11.61 -33.29
N GLU A 297 -3.37 11.02 -32.19
CA GLU A 297 -4.53 11.53 -31.46
C GLU A 297 -4.14 12.86 -30.80
N SER A 298 -4.28 13.94 -31.56
CA SER A 298 -4.18 15.30 -31.05
C SER A 298 -5.40 15.63 -30.20
N ASP A 299 -5.23 15.61 -28.86
CA ASP A 299 -6.20 16.10 -27.86
C ASP A 299 -6.37 17.64 -27.95
N THR A 300 -6.85 18.14 -29.10
CA THR A 300 -7.24 19.53 -29.30
C THR A 300 -8.36 19.61 -30.33
N LEU A 301 -9.59 19.91 -29.88
CA LEU A 301 -10.73 20.18 -30.77
C LEU A 301 -10.62 21.60 -31.36
N THR A 302 -9.71 21.75 -32.32
CA THR A 302 -9.65 22.94 -33.20
C THR A 302 -10.27 22.57 -34.55
N ILE A 303 -11.49 23.03 -34.80
CA ILE A 303 -12.15 22.84 -36.10
C ILE A 303 -11.57 23.86 -37.08
N GLU A 304 -10.50 23.48 -37.79
CA GLU A 304 -9.99 24.22 -38.96
C GLU A 304 -10.52 23.53 -40.23
N GLU A 305 -11.56 24.10 -40.82
CA GLU A 305 -12.20 23.56 -42.03
C GLU A 305 -11.29 23.76 -43.25
N LYS A 306 -10.83 22.65 -43.85
CA LYS A 306 -9.91 22.66 -44.99
C LYS A 306 -10.59 22.06 -46.24
N PRO A 307 -10.64 22.79 -47.37
CA PRO A 307 -11.47 22.39 -48.51
C PRO A 307 -10.94 21.13 -49.21
N VAL A 308 -11.86 20.23 -49.55
CA VAL A 308 -11.57 18.96 -50.23
C VAL A 308 -11.08 19.23 -51.66
N SER A 309 -9.91 18.71 -52.03
CA SER A 309 -9.39 18.76 -53.39
C SER A 309 -8.51 17.55 -53.71
N GLY A 310 -8.34 17.21 -55.00
CA GLY A 310 -7.15 16.50 -55.47
C GLY A 310 -7.13 14.96 -55.45
N GLN A 311 -8.09 14.31 -56.11
CA GLN A 311 -7.83 13.21 -57.06
C GLN A 311 -6.96 12.01 -56.63
N ARG A 312 -7.61 10.85 -56.41
CA ARG A 312 -6.99 9.55 -56.09
C ARG A 312 -6.13 9.00 -57.25
N GLN A 313 -4.80 8.98 -57.11
CA GLN A 313 -3.92 8.25 -58.03
C GLN A 313 -3.97 6.73 -57.79
N GLN A 314 -4.09 5.95 -58.87
CA GLN A 314 -3.88 4.50 -58.84
C GLN A 314 -2.43 4.17 -59.24
N PRO A 315 -1.75 3.22 -58.56
CA PRO A 315 -0.42 2.78 -58.95
C PRO A 315 -0.48 1.78 -60.12
N VAL A 316 0.16 2.11 -61.25
CA VAL A 316 0.38 1.17 -62.36
C VAL A 316 1.67 0.37 -62.17
N GLY A 317 1.62 -0.93 -62.48
CA GLY A 317 2.70 -1.89 -62.18
C GLY A 317 3.94 -1.77 -63.05
N LYS A 318 5.10 -2.22 -62.52
CA LYS A 318 6.41 -2.24 -63.18
C LYS A 318 6.52 -3.31 -64.29
N ALA A 319 5.72 -3.18 -65.36
CA ALA A 319 5.62 -4.20 -66.42
C ALA A 319 5.66 -3.65 -67.87
N ARG A 320 6.27 -2.48 -68.11
CA ARG A 320 6.55 -2.00 -69.49
C ARG A 320 7.91 -1.32 -69.64
N ALA A 321 8.96 -2.12 -69.55
CA ALA A 321 10.33 -1.68 -69.78
C ALA A 321 10.64 -1.47 -71.29
N LYS A 322 11.70 -0.69 -71.56
CA LYS A 322 12.45 -0.60 -72.83
C LYS A 322 11.64 -0.41 -74.13
N LYS A 323 11.67 0.82 -74.66
CA LYS A 323 12.28 1.11 -75.99
C LYS A 323 12.64 2.60 -76.14
N ARG A 324 13.84 2.86 -76.66
CA ARG A 324 14.30 4.11 -77.29
C ARG A 324 13.95 4.02 -78.81
N PRO A 325 13.90 5.13 -79.59
CA PRO A 325 15.03 6.02 -79.85
C PRO A 325 14.68 7.53 -79.81
N ALA A 326 15.55 8.36 -80.38
CA ALA A 326 15.48 9.82 -80.37
C ALA A 326 15.12 10.41 -81.74
N GLY A 327 14.70 11.68 -81.75
CA GLY A 327 14.54 12.53 -82.94
C GLY A 327 14.72 14.00 -82.51
N THR A 328 15.18 14.85 -83.43
CA THR A 328 15.66 16.23 -83.15
C THR A 328 14.67 17.29 -83.70
N PRO A 329 14.94 18.62 -83.81
CA PRO A 329 14.06 19.58 -83.15
C PRO A 329 13.33 20.57 -84.09
N GLY A 330 12.33 21.25 -83.52
CA GLY A 330 11.80 22.54 -83.97
C GLY A 330 10.79 23.08 -82.95
N ALA A 331 10.51 24.36 -82.75
CA ALA A 331 10.96 25.68 -83.23
C ALA A 331 9.72 26.55 -83.49
N ALA A 332 9.77 27.83 -83.10
CA ALA A 332 8.65 28.80 -83.09
C ALA A 332 7.45 28.44 -82.15
N GLY A 333 6.68 29.40 -81.64
CA GLY A 333 6.84 30.87 -81.71
C GLY A 333 5.69 31.61 -80.99
N GLY A 334 5.83 32.92 -80.80
CA GLY A 334 4.92 33.78 -80.01
C GLY A 334 5.39 33.93 -78.56
N SER A 335 5.66 35.10 -77.98
CA SER A 335 5.02 36.45 -78.03
C SER A 335 3.68 36.50 -77.29
N SER A 336 3.37 37.49 -76.45
CA SER A 336 4.05 38.78 -76.16
C SER A 336 3.81 39.32 -74.74
N SER A 337 4.50 40.42 -74.38
CA SER A 337 4.10 41.49 -73.43
C SER A 337 3.79 41.12 -71.96
N GLY A 338 4.32 41.79 -70.92
CA GLY A 338 5.29 42.91 -70.81
C GLY A 338 6.15 42.73 -69.53
N ALA A 339 7.29 43.40 -69.34
CA ALA A 339 7.48 44.86 -69.21
C ALA A 339 6.55 45.45 -68.12
N ALA A 340 7.02 46.14 -67.07
CA ALA A 340 8.37 46.64 -66.70
C ALA A 340 8.36 46.99 -65.18
N ALA A 341 9.45 47.30 -64.46
CA ALA A 341 10.89 47.00 -64.54
C ALA A 341 11.57 47.52 -63.23
N ALA A 342 12.84 47.18 -63.02
CA ALA A 342 13.84 47.97 -62.25
C ALA A 342 13.61 48.21 -60.72
N SER A 343 14.65 48.44 -59.89
CA SER A 343 16.08 48.07 -59.99
C SER A 343 16.82 48.35 -58.66
N GLY A 344 17.64 47.40 -58.19
CA GLY A 344 18.68 47.64 -57.17
C GLY A 344 18.21 47.91 -55.73
N GLY A 345 19.08 47.83 -54.73
CA GLY A 345 20.47 47.32 -54.73
C GLY A 345 21.32 47.88 -53.59
N ALA A 346 22.16 47.04 -52.96
CA ALA A 346 23.26 47.33 -52.02
C ALA A 346 23.02 48.40 -50.90
N ALA A 347 22.84 48.07 -49.61
CA ALA A 347 23.75 47.43 -48.64
C ALA A 347 24.73 48.37 -47.87
N LYS A 348 25.08 47.95 -46.64
CA LYS A 348 26.29 48.30 -45.83
C LYS A 348 26.27 49.48 -44.81
N ALA A 349 25.83 49.14 -43.59
CA ALA A 349 26.53 49.29 -42.29
C ALA A 349 26.88 50.65 -41.62
N ALA A 350 26.81 50.60 -40.26
CA ALA A 350 27.74 51.16 -39.23
C ALA A 350 27.48 52.50 -38.48
N SER A 351 27.39 52.37 -37.14
CA SER A 351 27.99 53.22 -36.05
C SER A 351 27.47 54.64 -35.69
N GLY A 352 27.65 55.00 -34.40
CA GLY A 352 27.27 56.29 -33.73
C GLY A 352 26.05 56.11 -32.80
N ALA A 353 26.01 56.39 -31.48
CA ALA A 353 26.64 57.37 -30.57
C ALA A 353 26.11 58.81 -30.73
N GLY A 354 25.66 59.53 -29.69
CA GLY A 354 25.48 59.21 -28.25
C GLY A 354 24.85 60.38 -27.44
N ASP A 355 24.88 60.29 -26.08
CA ASP A 355 24.65 61.38 -25.09
C ASP A 355 23.23 62.04 -24.99
N THR A 356 22.79 62.68 -23.88
CA THR A 356 23.29 62.93 -22.48
C THR A 356 22.07 62.94 -21.51
N ALA A 357 22.13 62.45 -20.24
CA ALA A 357 22.51 63.12 -18.96
C ALA A 357 21.65 64.35 -18.55
N ALA A 358 21.44 64.75 -17.27
CA ALA A 358 21.76 64.26 -15.90
C ALA A 358 20.60 64.73 -14.95
N THR A 359 20.50 64.55 -13.61
CA THR A 359 21.35 64.02 -12.49
C THR A 359 20.38 63.31 -11.49
N GLY A 360 20.52 63.07 -10.17
CA GLY A 360 21.47 63.31 -9.04
C GLY A 360 20.72 63.00 -7.71
N GLY A 361 21.28 62.82 -6.50
CA GLY A 361 22.66 62.85 -5.96
C GLY A 361 22.82 61.89 -4.74
N ALA A 362 23.88 62.02 -3.92
CA ALA A 362 24.39 60.92 -3.08
C ALA A 362 24.42 61.17 -1.54
N GLY A 363 24.71 60.11 -0.76
CA GLY A 363 25.02 60.16 0.69
C GLY A 363 25.61 58.84 1.21
N THR A 364 26.66 58.88 2.06
CA THR A 364 27.49 57.70 2.41
C THR A 364 27.96 57.62 3.88
N ALA A 365 27.78 56.47 4.54
CA ALA A 365 28.61 55.88 5.62
C ALA A 365 28.03 54.48 5.96
N LYS A 366 28.74 53.36 6.17
CA LYS A 366 30.07 53.01 6.74
C LYS A 366 30.07 52.88 8.28
N GLY A 367 30.11 51.62 8.76
CA GLY A 367 30.33 51.23 10.17
C GLY A 367 30.46 49.70 10.29
N ALA A 368 31.34 49.20 11.17
CA ALA A 368 31.64 47.76 11.29
C ALA A 368 32.11 47.37 12.72
N GLY A 369 31.92 46.09 13.06
CA GLY A 369 32.24 45.45 14.36
C GLY A 369 31.17 44.39 14.68
N ALA A 370 31.41 43.13 15.07
CA ALA A 370 32.42 42.52 15.96
C ALA A 370 32.20 42.86 17.46
N ALA A 371 32.25 41.93 18.43
CA ALA A 371 32.23 40.45 18.36
C ALA A 371 31.97 39.84 19.78
N ALA A 372 31.74 38.53 19.81
CA ALA A 372 32.05 37.58 20.92
C ALA A 372 31.26 37.57 22.26
N LYS A 373 30.85 36.33 22.61
CA LYS A 373 30.87 35.65 23.93
C LYS A 373 30.29 36.33 25.20
N GLY A 374 29.40 35.57 25.85
CA GLY A 374 29.63 35.16 27.25
C GLY A 374 28.51 35.47 28.25
N GLY A 375 28.22 34.51 29.13
CA GLY A 375 27.28 34.70 30.26
C GLY A 375 26.51 33.43 30.62
N ALA A 376 26.94 32.74 31.68
CA ALA A 376 26.15 31.70 32.34
C ALA A 376 25.52 32.25 33.63
N GLY A 377 24.34 31.75 34.00
CA GLY A 377 23.65 32.12 35.24
C GLY A 377 22.73 30.98 35.69
N ALA A 378 22.66 30.73 37.00
CA ALA A 378 21.98 29.56 37.56
C ALA A 378 21.25 29.90 38.87
N ALA A 379 20.26 29.05 39.23
CA ALA A 379 19.38 29.17 40.42
C ALA A 379 18.46 30.42 40.39
N LYS A 380 17.43 30.54 41.23
CA LYS A 380 17.04 29.80 42.47
C LYS A 380 15.50 29.71 42.61
N ALA A 381 15.01 28.94 43.57
CA ALA A 381 13.59 28.60 43.75
C ALA A 381 12.90 29.20 45.01
N SER A 382 11.57 29.30 44.93
CA SER A 382 10.53 29.25 45.99
C SER A 382 9.23 28.80 45.28
N GLY A 383 8.28 28.03 45.83
CA GLY A 383 7.59 28.06 47.14
C GLY A 383 6.23 28.76 46.94
N THR A 384 5.04 28.25 47.28
CA THR A 384 4.54 27.17 48.20
C THR A 384 3.21 26.59 47.64
N GLY A 385 2.51 25.57 48.17
CA GLY A 385 2.72 24.60 49.27
C GLY A 385 1.41 23.86 49.66
N SER A 386 1.50 22.74 50.41
CA SER A 386 0.40 21.90 50.98
C SER A 386 -0.53 21.12 50.00
N SER A 387 -1.09 19.95 50.35
CA SER A 387 -0.90 19.06 51.53
C SER A 387 -1.43 17.63 51.29
N GLY A 388 -0.88 16.63 52.01
CA GLY A 388 -1.51 15.37 52.50
C GLY A 388 -2.14 14.37 51.50
N SER A 389 -2.16 13.05 51.74
CA SER A 389 -1.60 12.20 52.81
C SER A 389 -1.54 10.74 52.29
N GLY A 390 -0.70 9.87 52.86
CA GLY A 390 -0.71 8.43 52.53
C GLY A 390 0.61 7.68 52.79
N SER A 391 0.67 6.92 53.89
CA SER A 391 1.68 5.88 54.11
C SER A 391 1.38 4.64 53.23
N GLY A 392 2.32 3.76 52.90
CA GLY A 392 3.76 3.76 53.21
C GLY A 392 4.22 2.45 53.87
N GLN A 393 5.04 1.66 53.17
CA GLN A 393 5.78 0.54 53.76
C GLN A 393 6.97 0.12 52.88
N GLY A 394 8.02 -0.42 53.50
CA GLY A 394 9.17 -0.96 52.80
C GLY A 394 10.09 -1.79 53.71
N SER A 395 10.84 -2.69 53.06
CA SER A 395 12.01 -3.42 53.59
C SER A 395 11.80 -4.58 54.58
N ARG A 396 12.48 -5.69 54.23
CA ARG A 396 12.84 -6.89 55.02
C ARG A 396 14.17 -6.58 55.78
N PRO A 397 14.91 -7.50 56.48
CA PRO A 397 14.81 -8.97 56.48
C PRO A 397 15.22 -9.75 57.78
N ALA A 398 15.24 -11.09 57.63
CA ALA A 398 16.16 -12.09 58.23
C ALA A 398 15.83 -12.76 59.58
N GLY A 399 16.32 -14.02 59.70
CA GLY A 399 16.16 -14.96 60.83
C GLY A 399 14.97 -15.93 60.68
N GLY A 400 15.08 -17.24 60.95
CA GLY A 400 16.28 -18.08 61.13
C GLY A 400 16.00 -19.47 61.76
N ALA A 401 16.44 -20.56 61.10
CA ALA A 401 16.50 -21.96 61.56
C ALA A 401 15.20 -22.69 62.01
N GLY A 402 15.19 -24.03 61.96
CA GLY A 402 14.09 -24.86 62.49
C GLY A 402 13.90 -26.23 61.80
N SER A 403 14.45 -27.30 62.37
CA SER A 403 14.40 -28.69 61.90
C SER A 403 13.05 -29.40 62.10
N GLY A 404 12.71 -30.38 61.25
CA GLY A 404 11.62 -31.35 61.49
C GLY A 404 11.60 -32.49 60.45
N GLN A 405 11.35 -33.75 60.89
CA GLN A 405 11.52 -34.96 60.06
C GLN A 405 10.42 -36.01 60.34
N ALA A 406 9.96 -36.72 59.29
CA ALA A 406 9.12 -37.94 59.35
C ALA A 406 7.66 -37.75 59.89
N THR A 407 6.68 -38.68 59.80
CA THR A 407 6.66 -40.08 59.27
C THR A 407 5.25 -40.51 58.76
N SER A 408 5.21 -41.34 57.70
CA SER A 408 4.26 -42.45 57.38
C SER A 408 2.75 -42.47 57.75
N GLY A 409 1.91 -42.91 56.79
CA GLY A 409 0.65 -43.67 57.04
C GLY A 409 -0.47 -43.49 56.00
N LYS A 410 -1.19 -44.46 55.39
CA LYS A 410 -1.01 -45.88 54.96
C LYS A 410 -2.30 -46.74 55.17
N LYS A 411 -3.19 -46.84 54.16
CA LYS A 411 -4.15 -47.96 53.82
C LYS A 411 -5.02 -47.53 52.59
N LYS A 412 -5.35 -48.36 51.57
CA LYS A 412 -6.24 -49.56 51.45
C LYS A 412 -7.73 -49.24 51.75
N ARG A 413 -8.79 -49.85 51.16
CA ARG A 413 -9.09 -50.80 50.04
C ARG A 413 -10.65 -50.86 49.89
N SER A 414 -11.34 -51.50 48.92
CA SER A 414 -11.22 -51.63 47.44
C SER A 414 -12.33 -52.57 46.88
N GLY A 415 -13.09 -52.16 45.85
CA GLY A 415 -14.05 -52.99 45.07
C GLY A 415 -14.56 -52.17 43.87
N THR A 416 -14.66 -52.62 42.61
CA THR A 416 -15.15 -53.87 41.98
C THR A 416 -16.69 -53.94 41.87
N GLY A 417 -17.20 -53.92 40.63
CA GLY A 417 -18.61 -54.10 40.27
C GLY A 417 -18.76 -54.12 38.73
N GLN A 418 -19.57 -55.02 38.18
CA GLN A 418 -19.58 -55.34 36.74
C GLN A 418 -20.98 -55.78 36.23
N GLY A 419 -21.33 -55.37 35.01
CA GLY A 419 -22.47 -55.84 34.21
C GLY A 419 -23.74 -54.97 34.25
N THR A 420 -24.78 -55.17 33.42
CA THR A 420 -24.91 -55.83 32.09
C THR A 420 -26.36 -55.67 31.59
N GLY A 421 -26.59 -55.23 30.34
CA GLY A 421 -27.92 -55.21 29.68
C GLY A 421 -28.90 -54.12 30.16
N GLY A 422 -29.97 -53.78 29.42
CA GLY A 422 -30.36 -54.20 28.07
C GLY A 422 -31.78 -53.71 27.68
N ALA A 423 -32.07 -53.57 26.37
CA ALA A 423 -33.33 -53.11 25.73
C ALA A 423 -33.82 -51.67 26.10
N ALA A 424 -34.25 -50.76 25.23
CA ALA A 424 -34.86 -50.75 23.89
C ALA A 424 -36.40 -50.89 23.85
N GLN A 425 -37.09 -49.77 23.54
CA GLN A 425 -38.25 -49.77 22.62
C GLN A 425 -38.54 -48.38 22.02
N ARG A 426 -39.41 -48.34 20.99
CA ARG A 426 -39.75 -47.17 20.16
C ARG A 426 -41.19 -46.71 20.41
N ARG A 427 -41.53 -45.47 20.05
CA ARG A 427 -42.83 -45.15 19.38
C ARG A 427 -42.75 -43.85 18.54
N PRO A 428 -43.59 -43.65 17.50
CA PRO A 428 -43.41 -42.57 16.50
C PRO A 428 -44.62 -41.63 16.28
N GLY A 429 -44.41 -40.57 15.48
CA GLY A 429 -45.45 -39.89 14.68
C GLY A 429 -45.90 -38.50 15.15
N GLY A 430 -46.17 -37.57 14.22
CA GLY A 430 -46.81 -36.28 14.55
C GLY A 430 -46.41 -35.03 13.73
N THR A 431 -46.74 -34.98 12.44
CA THR A 431 -46.85 -33.76 11.60
C THR A 431 -48.09 -33.94 10.68
N PRO A 432 -48.73 -32.90 10.08
CA PRO A 432 -48.17 -31.62 9.60
C PRO A 432 -49.03 -30.34 9.74
N SER A 433 -48.50 -29.20 9.25
CA SER A 433 -49.20 -27.93 8.88
C SER A 433 -49.97 -27.15 9.97
N GLY A 434 -50.26 -25.85 9.85
CA GLY A 434 -49.86 -24.83 8.84
C GLY A 434 -50.93 -23.73 8.72
N SER A 435 -50.54 -22.48 8.39
CA SER A 435 -51.40 -21.26 8.32
C SER A 435 -52.02 -20.80 9.66
N ALA A 436 -52.55 -19.58 9.84
CA ALA A 436 -52.20 -18.22 9.36
C ALA A 436 -53.05 -17.16 10.10
N THR A 437 -52.60 -15.89 10.08
CA THR A 437 -53.37 -14.62 10.31
C THR A 437 -54.03 -14.36 11.68
N ASP A 438 -54.02 -13.07 12.05
CA ASP A 438 -54.82 -12.30 13.03
C ASP A 438 -54.82 -12.79 14.51
N ASP A 439 -54.65 -11.97 15.56
CA ASP A 439 -54.64 -10.49 15.72
C ASP A 439 -53.26 -9.87 16.10
#